data_AF-F6IH33-F1
#
_entry.id   AF-F6IH33-F1
#
_cell.length_a   1.000
_cell.length_b   1.000
_cell.length_c   1.000
_cell.angle_alpha   90.00
_cell.angle_beta   90.00
_cell.angle_gamma   90.00
#
_symmetry.space_group_name_H-M   'P 1'
#
loop_
_entity.id
_entity.type
_entity.pdbx_description
1 polymer ?
#
loop_
_entity_poly.entity_id
_entity_poly.type
_entity_poly.pdbx_seq_one_letter_code
_entity_poly.pdbx_strand_id
1 'polypeptide(L)'
;MIIDAHAHLVAPAALYAHRSNLVVSGGQYGSSYRAQVSDRLLEESADQNVRIMDAVGTDLQLLSPRPFLTLNGTARWNDIVDWTSDTNDMIARTVRMHPNRFRGVGALPQQVDRPVTSLFEEIERVVDELGFVGVLLNPDPSEGMNGSPPLGDPYWYPLYEKLCELDLPAHIHSGQCCNGRETYDEHFIAEEGLAITSYTGPTCSTGSPTSS
;
A
#
# COMPACT_ATOMS: atom_id res chain seq x y z
N MET A 1 -0.33 -23.30 -13.72
CA MET A 1 0.14 -22.20 -12.87
C MET A 1 -1.06 -21.40 -12.41
N ILE A 2 -1.34 -21.40 -11.12
CA ILE A 2 -2.37 -20.63 -10.41
C ILE A 2 -1.67 -19.52 -9.64
N ILE A 3 -1.98 -18.27 -10.00
CA ILE A 3 -1.43 -17.08 -9.34
C ILE A 3 -2.53 -16.45 -8.50
N ASP A 4 -2.25 -16.26 -7.22
CA ASP A 4 -3.05 -15.45 -6.32
C ASP A 4 -2.49 -14.01 -6.31
N ALA A 5 -3.27 -13.10 -6.89
CA ALA A 5 -2.90 -11.69 -7.05
C ALA A 5 -3.25 -10.82 -5.84
N HIS A 6 -3.92 -11.38 -4.83
CA HIS A 6 -4.37 -10.66 -3.64
C HIS A 6 -3.97 -11.46 -2.39
N ALA A 7 -2.68 -11.43 -2.09
CA ALA A 7 -2.14 -11.96 -0.85
C ALA A 7 -1.45 -10.85 -0.06
N HIS A 8 -1.42 -10.98 1.26
CA HIS A 8 -0.75 -10.03 2.12
C HIS A 8 0.38 -10.66 2.92
N LEU A 9 1.36 -9.85 3.28
CA LEU A 9 2.41 -10.25 4.20
C LEU A 9 1.81 -10.78 5.52
N VAL A 10 2.24 -11.97 5.90
CA VAL A 10 2.07 -12.54 7.25
C VAL A 10 3.42 -12.38 7.95
N ALA A 11 3.50 -11.46 8.90
CA ALA A 11 4.75 -11.13 9.59
C ALA A 11 4.69 -11.49 11.08
N PRO A 12 5.86 -11.69 11.73
CA PRO A 12 5.94 -11.84 13.18
C PRO A 12 5.40 -10.63 13.94
N ALA A 13 4.89 -10.87 15.15
CA ALA A 13 4.35 -9.84 16.04
C ALA A 13 5.29 -8.64 16.28
N ALA A 14 6.61 -8.86 16.19
CA ALA A 14 7.61 -7.80 16.32
C ALA A 14 7.43 -6.66 15.31
N LEU A 15 7.01 -6.95 14.07
CA LEU A 15 6.74 -5.92 13.06
C LEU A 15 5.56 -5.04 13.49
N TYR A 16 4.48 -5.64 13.98
CA TYR A 16 3.28 -4.91 14.41
C TYR A 16 3.51 -4.13 15.72
N ALA A 17 4.36 -4.66 16.61
CA ALA A 17 4.82 -3.93 17.79
C ALA A 17 5.64 -2.69 17.38
N HIS A 18 6.52 -2.82 16.38
CA HIS A 18 7.27 -1.69 15.83
C HIS A 18 6.33 -0.60 15.25
N ARG A 19 5.32 -0.98 14.46
CA ARG A 19 4.28 -0.03 13.98
C ARG A 19 3.63 0.74 15.12
N SER A 20 3.27 0.03 16.19
CA SER A 20 2.61 0.63 17.36
C SER A 20 3.52 1.64 18.05
N ASN A 21 4.81 1.33 18.16
CA ASN A 21 5.81 2.24 18.74
C ASN A 21 6.05 3.48 17.86
N LEU A 22 6.06 3.34 16.53
CA LEU A 22 6.14 4.49 15.62
C LEU A 22 5.03 5.50 15.95
N VAL A 23 3.78 5.03 15.93
CA VAL A 23 2.60 5.87 16.18
C VAL A 23 2.62 6.50 17.58
N VAL A 24 2.87 5.70 18.63
CA VAL A 24 2.84 6.20 20.02
C VAL A 24 4.00 7.13 20.33
N SER A 25 5.17 6.90 19.73
CA SER A 25 6.35 7.73 20.01
C SER A 25 6.19 9.15 19.50
N GLY A 26 5.34 9.40 18.50
CA GLY A 26 5.22 10.72 17.89
C GLY A 26 6.55 11.26 17.37
N GLY A 27 7.45 10.36 16.93
CA GLY A 27 8.77 10.63 16.35
C GLY A 27 9.89 10.99 17.30
N GLN A 28 9.83 10.54 18.55
CA GLN A 28 10.95 10.66 19.49
C GLN A 28 12.23 9.95 19.01
N TYR A 29 12.11 8.96 18.12
CA TYR A 29 13.23 8.12 17.70
C TYR A 29 14.07 8.68 16.53
N GLY A 30 13.72 9.86 15.99
CA GLY A 30 14.43 10.43 14.82
C GLY A 30 14.35 9.53 13.58
N SER A 31 15.27 9.69 12.63
CA SER A 31 15.24 9.04 11.30
C SER A 31 15.87 7.63 11.24
N SER A 32 16.08 6.96 12.38
CA SER A 32 16.83 5.69 12.45
C SER A 32 16.04 4.55 13.12
N TYR A 33 14.74 4.73 13.30
CA TYR A 33 13.89 3.75 13.96
C TYR A 33 13.36 2.73 12.96
N ARG A 34 14.08 1.62 12.80
CA ARG A 34 13.74 0.54 11.88
C ARG A 34 13.22 -0.70 12.59
N ALA A 35 12.34 -1.44 11.92
CA ALA A 35 11.80 -2.70 12.42
C ALA A 35 12.91 -3.74 12.66
N GLN A 36 12.93 -4.31 13.86
CA GLN A 36 13.83 -5.41 14.21
C GLN A 36 13.05 -6.71 14.23
N VAL A 37 13.06 -7.42 13.10
CA VAL A 37 12.36 -8.70 12.91
C VAL A 37 13.39 -9.80 12.66
N SER A 38 13.32 -10.90 13.41
CA SER A 38 14.18 -12.07 13.21
C SER A 38 13.88 -12.78 11.89
N ASP A 39 14.90 -13.09 11.09
CA ASP A 39 14.74 -13.89 9.87
C ASP A 39 14.09 -15.25 10.16
N ARG A 40 14.48 -15.93 11.25
CA ARG A 40 13.89 -17.22 11.64
C ARG A 40 12.37 -17.13 11.82
N LEU A 41 11.88 -16.12 12.53
CA LEU A 41 10.44 -15.97 12.78
C LEU A 41 9.69 -15.58 11.50
N LEU A 42 10.33 -14.79 10.64
CA LEU A 42 9.76 -14.40 9.35
C LEU A 42 9.68 -15.61 8.39
N GLU A 43 10.71 -16.44 8.37
CA GLU A 43 10.75 -17.70 7.62
C GLU A 43 9.70 -18.69 8.11
N GLU A 44 9.52 -18.85 9.43
CA GLU A 44 8.44 -19.67 10.00
C GLU A 44 7.05 -19.22 9.52
N SER A 45 6.82 -17.90 9.42
CA SER A 45 5.58 -17.33 8.92
C SER A 45 5.41 -17.59 7.41
N ALA A 46 6.49 -17.45 6.64
CA ALA A 46 6.51 -17.70 5.20
C ALA A 46 6.26 -19.18 4.88
N ASP A 47 6.91 -20.09 5.60
CA ASP A 47 6.74 -21.55 5.50
C ASP A 47 5.30 -21.97 5.77
N GLN A 48 4.67 -21.39 6.80
CA GLN A 48 3.26 -21.63 7.08
C GLN A 48 2.39 -21.21 5.89
N ASN A 49 2.67 -20.06 5.29
CA ASN A 49 1.93 -19.59 4.12
C ASN A 49 2.12 -20.52 2.91
N VAL A 50 3.36 -20.96 2.65
CA VAL A 50 3.67 -21.94 1.58
C VAL A 50 2.89 -23.25 1.78
N ARG A 51 2.81 -23.77 3.01
CA ARG A 51 2.01 -24.98 3.30
C ARG A 51 0.53 -24.79 3.01
N ILE A 52 -0.02 -23.60 3.26
CA ILE A 52 -1.40 -23.26 2.93
C ILE A 52 -1.57 -23.21 1.41
N MET A 53 -0.66 -22.54 0.70
CA MET A 53 -0.65 -22.50 -0.77
C MET A 53 -0.64 -23.90 -1.37
N ASP A 54 0.21 -24.80 -0.88
CA ASP A 54 0.29 -26.19 -1.33
C ASP A 54 -1.02 -26.95 -1.09
N ALA A 55 -1.67 -26.71 0.05
CA ALA A 55 -2.92 -27.38 0.41
C ALA A 55 -4.11 -26.94 -0.47
N VAL A 56 -4.09 -25.73 -1.03
CA VAL A 56 -5.15 -25.19 -1.90
C VAL A 56 -4.78 -25.17 -3.39
N GLY A 57 -3.55 -25.54 -3.74
CA GLY A 57 -3.06 -25.61 -5.13
C GLY A 57 -2.60 -24.28 -5.72
N THR A 58 -2.22 -23.28 -4.90
CA THR A 58 -1.68 -22.01 -5.38
C THR A 58 -0.19 -22.12 -5.67
N ASP A 59 0.22 -21.80 -6.91
CA ASP A 59 1.62 -21.89 -7.33
C ASP A 59 2.43 -20.66 -6.89
N LEU A 60 1.86 -19.46 -7.05
CA LEU A 60 2.52 -18.18 -6.79
C LEU A 60 1.57 -17.20 -6.09
N GLN A 61 2.08 -16.42 -5.14
CA GLN A 61 1.36 -15.31 -4.50
C GLN A 61 2.07 -13.97 -4.74
N LEU A 62 1.27 -12.94 -5.05
CA LEU A 62 1.72 -11.55 -5.05
C LEU A 62 1.49 -10.98 -3.64
N LEU A 63 2.57 -10.81 -2.88
CA LEU A 63 2.53 -10.33 -1.49
C LEU A 63 2.54 -8.80 -1.44
N SER A 64 1.47 -8.22 -0.90
CA SER A 64 1.31 -6.79 -0.65
C SER A 64 1.30 -6.49 0.87
N PRO A 65 1.44 -5.22 1.30
CA PRO A 65 1.14 -4.84 2.68
C PRO A 65 -0.32 -5.16 3.03
N ARG A 66 -0.63 -5.37 4.32
CA ARG A 66 -2.01 -5.43 4.79
C ARG A 66 -2.59 -4.00 4.80
N PRO A 67 -3.66 -3.69 4.04
CA PRO A 67 -4.07 -2.30 3.81
C PRO A 67 -4.54 -1.60 5.08
N PHE A 68 -5.32 -2.27 5.92
CA PHE A 68 -5.69 -1.74 7.25
C PHE A 68 -4.52 -1.62 8.24
N LEU A 69 -3.32 -2.15 7.93
CA LEU A 69 -2.12 -1.94 8.74
C LEU A 69 -1.17 -0.91 8.12
N THR A 70 -1.49 -0.30 6.98
CA THR A 70 -0.73 0.85 6.48
C THR A 70 -0.85 2.04 7.44
N LEU A 71 0.05 3.01 7.33
CA LEU A 71 -0.07 4.30 8.01
C LEU A 71 -0.35 5.32 6.91
N ASN A 72 -1.52 5.95 6.93
CA ASN A 72 -1.91 7.00 5.98
C ASN A 72 -2.53 8.18 6.74
N GLY A 73 -3.35 8.97 6.04
CA GLY A 73 -4.18 10.01 6.63
C GLY A 73 -3.36 11.14 7.22
N THR A 74 -3.60 11.41 8.50
CA THR A 74 -2.97 12.49 9.27
C THR A 74 -1.77 12.03 10.09
N ALA A 75 -1.34 10.77 9.94
CA ALA A 75 -0.12 10.29 10.57
C ALA A 75 1.08 11.13 10.13
N ARG A 76 2.11 11.24 10.98
CA ARG A 76 3.33 11.99 10.66
C ARG A 76 4.02 11.36 9.45
N TRP A 77 4.42 12.20 8.49
CA TRP A 77 5.06 11.76 7.25
C TRP A 77 6.22 10.79 7.44
N ASN A 78 7.16 11.11 8.33
CA ASN A 78 8.33 10.25 8.54
C ASN A 78 7.92 8.88 9.08
N ASP A 79 6.87 8.81 9.90
CA ASP A 79 6.38 7.54 10.45
C ASP A 79 5.69 6.71 9.35
N ILE A 80 5.00 7.37 8.41
CA ILE A 80 4.44 6.74 7.19
C ILE A 80 5.57 6.17 6.33
N VAL A 81 6.61 6.95 6.05
CA VAL A 81 7.77 6.54 5.24
C VAL A 81 8.51 5.37 5.90
N ASP A 82 8.84 5.48 7.20
CA ASP A 82 9.56 4.44 7.94
C ASP A 82 8.77 3.12 7.92
N TRP A 83 7.46 3.18 8.23
CA TRP A 83 6.60 2.00 8.21
C TRP A 83 6.45 1.37 6.82
N THR A 84 6.30 2.21 5.79
CA THR A 84 6.19 1.77 4.39
C THR A 84 7.46 1.02 3.98
N SER A 85 8.61 1.63 4.24
CA SER A 85 9.91 1.09 3.90
C SER A 85 10.19 -0.22 4.66
N ASP A 86 9.90 -0.28 5.96
CA ASP A 86 10.05 -1.51 6.75
C ASP A 86 9.12 -2.63 6.28
N THR A 87 7.89 -2.30 5.89
CA THR A 87 6.94 -3.29 5.35
C THR A 87 7.44 -3.85 4.02
N ASN A 88 7.91 -2.99 3.12
CA ASN A 88 8.50 -3.39 1.85
C ASN A 88 9.77 -4.24 2.05
N ASP A 89 10.62 -3.88 3.01
CA ASP A 89 11.79 -4.68 3.34
C ASP A 89 11.42 -6.08 3.86
N MET A 90 10.34 -6.19 4.66
CA MET A 90 9.85 -7.49 5.12
C MET A 90 9.30 -8.33 3.96
N ILE A 91 8.52 -7.74 3.05
CA ILE A 91 8.04 -8.42 1.85
C ILE A 91 9.22 -8.92 1.01
N ALA A 92 10.23 -8.07 0.78
CA ALA A 92 11.42 -8.44 0.01
C ALA A 92 12.20 -9.58 0.68
N ARG A 93 12.33 -9.58 2.02
CA ARG A 93 12.93 -10.69 2.78
C ARG A 93 12.13 -11.98 2.62
N THR A 94 10.81 -11.93 2.77
CA THR A 94 9.94 -13.09 2.58
C THR A 94 10.02 -13.64 1.15
N VAL A 95 10.07 -12.77 0.13
CA VAL A 95 10.27 -13.18 -1.26
C VAL A 95 11.61 -13.90 -1.45
N ARG A 96 12.70 -13.40 -0.84
CA ARG A 96 14.01 -14.06 -0.92
C ARG A 96 14.04 -15.45 -0.26
N MET A 97 13.22 -15.69 0.76
CA MET A 97 13.11 -17.00 1.41
C MET A 97 12.45 -18.03 0.48
N HIS A 98 11.43 -17.62 -0.28
CA HIS A 98 10.71 -18.49 -1.21
C HIS A 98 10.53 -17.85 -2.60
N PRO A 99 11.63 -17.66 -3.37
CA PRO A 99 11.61 -16.87 -4.60
C PRO A 99 10.83 -17.52 -5.75
N ASN A 100 10.45 -18.79 -5.62
CA ASN A 100 9.60 -19.47 -6.60
C ASN A 100 8.11 -19.43 -6.22
N ARG A 101 7.78 -18.95 -5.01
CA ARG A 101 6.41 -18.95 -4.47
C ARG A 101 5.85 -17.54 -4.27
N PHE A 102 6.71 -16.54 -4.12
CA PHE A 102 6.28 -15.17 -3.87
C PHE A 102 6.85 -14.15 -4.87
N ARG A 103 6.08 -13.10 -5.14
CA ARG A 103 6.54 -11.84 -5.74
C ARG A 103 6.03 -10.68 -4.89
N GLY A 104 6.78 -9.58 -4.82
CA GLY A 104 6.40 -8.42 -4.02
C GLY A 104 5.55 -7.41 -4.78
N VAL A 105 4.58 -6.81 -4.08
CA VAL A 105 3.82 -5.63 -4.49
C VAL A 105 4.02 -4.56 -3.41
N GLY A 106 4.61 -3.43 -3.78
CA GLY A 106 5.12 -2.45 -2.83
C GLY A 106 4.05 -1.56 -2.21
N ALA A 107 4.12 -1.34 -0.91
CA ALA A 107 3.42 -0.25 -0.24
C ALA A 107 3.93 1.12 -0.76
N LEU A 108 3.04 2.12 -0.79
CA LEU A 108 3.38 3.51 -1.08
C LEU A 108 3.17 4.40 0.16
N PRO A 109 4.07 5.37 0.44
CA PRO A 109 3.92 6.24 1.59
C PRO A 109 2.92 7.35 1.26
N GLN A 110 1.63 7.09 1.40
CA GLN A 110 0.60 8.06 1.03
C GLN A 110 0.14 8.91 2.23
N GLN A 111 0.09 10.22 2.04
CA GLN A 111 -0.42 11.17 3.05
C GLN A 111 -1.32 12.20 2.37
N VAL A 112 -2.37 12.62 3.09
CA VAL A 112 -3.19 13.77 2.69
C VAL A 112 -2.30 15.02 2.60
N ASP A 113 -2.61 15.92 1.66
CA ASP A 113 -1.90 17.19 1.40
C ASP A 113 -0.45 17.09 0.91
N ARG A 114 0.03 15.89 0.54
CA ARG A 114 1.33 15.72 -0.13
C ARG A 114 1.15 15.42 -1.61
N PRO A 115 1.98 16.02 -2.50
CA PRO A 115 1.90 15.73 -3.93
C PRO A 115 2.22 14.26 -4.20
N VAL A 116 1.59 13.66 -5.20
CA VAL A 116 1.84 12.27 -5.61
C VAL A 116 3.31 12.01 -6.01
N THR A 117 4.06 13.05 -6.36
CA THR A 117 5.50 12.96 -6.64
C THR A 117 6.33 12.59 -5.40
N SER A 118 5.79 12.76 -4.20
CA SER A 118 6.44 12.29 -2.95
C SER A 118 6.53 10.77 -2.84
N LEU A 119 5.82 10.03 -3.70
CA LEU A 119 5.84 8.57 -3.75
C LEU A 119 7.00 8.03 -4.60
N PHE A 120 7.60 8.86 -5.45
CA PHE A 120 8.45 8.39 -6.56
C PHE A 120 9.74 7.73 -6.10
N GLU A 121 10.36 8.24 -5.03
CA GLU A 121 11.57 7.64 -4.46
C GLU A 121 11.31 6.20 -4.00
N GLU A 122 10.18 5.94 -3.33
CA GLU A 122 9.84 4.58 -2.90
C GLU A 122 9.42 3.70 -4.08
N ILE A 123 8.75 4.25 -5.10
CA ILE A 123 8.43 3.53 -6.35
C ILE A 123 9.71 3.05 -7.04
N GLU A 124 10.70 3.92 -7.19
CA GLU A 124 12.00 3.58 -7.78
C GLU A 124 12.70 2.51 -6.92
N ARG A 125 12.72 2.69 -5.60
CA ARG A 125 13.32 1.71 -4.69
C ARG A 125 12.69 0.33 -4.78
N VAL A 126 11.36 0.22 -4.78
CA VAL A 126 10.69 -1.09 -4.83
C VAL A 126 10.93 -1.80 -6.15
N VAL A 127 11.09 -1.06 -7.26
CA VAL A 127 11.39 -1.64 -8.58
C VAL A 127 12.88 -1.99 -8.68
N ASP A 128 13.76 -1.02 -8.52
CA ASP A 128 15.18 -1.13 -8.84
C ASP A 128 15.97 -1.91 -7.78
N GLU A 129 15.63 -1.75 -6.50
CA GLU A 129 16.36 -2.39 -5.40
C GLU A 129 15.69 -3.66 -4.89
N LEU A 130 14.35 -3.69 -4.81
CA LEU A 130 13.61 -4.82 -4.24
C LEU A 130 13.06 -5.79 -5.28
N GLY A 131 13.00 -5.40 -6.56
CA GLY A 131 12.52 -6.25 -7.66
C GLY A 131 11.03 -6.58 -7.57
N PHE A 132 10.22 -5.64 -7.06
CA PHE A 132 8.77 -5.81 -6.96
C PHE A 132 8.10 -5.69 -8.34
N VAL A 133 6.98 -6.37 -8.50
CA VAL A 133 6.25 -6.49 -9.77
C VAL A 133 5.04 -5.56 -9.86
N GLY A 134 4.85 -4.71 -8.86
CA GLY A 134 3.74 -3.78 -8.78
C GLY A 134 3.78 -2.97 -7.50
N VAL A 135 2.83 -2.06 -7.36
CA VAL A 135 2.61 -1.26 -6.14
C VAL A 135 1.16 -1.35 -5.70
N LEU A 136 0.91 -1.17 -4.42
CA LEU A 136 -0.42 -1.08 -3.83
C LEU A 136 -0.77 0.40 -3.68
N LEU A 137 -1.78 0.84 -4.43
CA LEU A 137 -2.28 2.22 -4.40
C LEU A 137 -3.57 2.27 -3.59
N ASN A 138 -3.54 3.04 -2.51
CA ASN A 138 -4.75 3.37 -1.75
C ASN A 138 -5.51 4.49 -2.49
N PRO A 139 -6.74 4.26 -2.97
CA PRO A 139 -7.56 5.29 -3.62
C PRO A 139 -7.99 6.41 -2.67
N ASP A 140 -8.04 6.14 -1.36
CA ASP A 140 -8.38 7.11 -0.33
C ASP A 140 -7.35 7.11 0.81
N PRO A 141 -6.21 7.83 0.64
CA PRO A 141 -5.27 8.04 1.73
C PRO A 141 -5.83 8.88 2.88
N SER A 142 -7.04 9.45 2.77
CA SER A 142 -7.68 10.22 3.85
C SER A 142 -8.51 9.37 4.82
N GLU A 143 -8.65 8.07 4.57
CA GLU A 143 -9.35 7.12 5.44
C GLU A 143 -10.82 7.52 5.70
N GLY A 144 -11.57 7.80 4.65
CA GLY A 144 -12.98 8.17 4.69
C GLY A 144 -13.26 9.63 5.07
N MET A 145 -12.21 10.47 5.16
CA MET A 145 -12.35 11.88 5.56
C MET A 145 -12.51 12.85 4.37
N ASN A 146 -12.65 12.33 3.15
CA ASN A 146 -12.77 13.11 1.91
C ASN A 146 -11.62 14.12 1.68
N GLY A 147 -10.40 13.73 2.08
CA GLY A 147 -9.20 14.57 1.98
C GLY A 147 -8.41 14.39 0.68
N SER A 148 -8.74 13.39 -0.15
CA SER A 148 -8.09 13.13 -1.43
C SER A 148 -9.08 13.14 -2.58
N PRO A 149 -8.69 13.64 -3.77
CA PRO A 149 -9.55 13.59 -4.94
C PRO A 149 -9.68 12.15 -5.47
N PRO A 150 -10.77 11.83 -6.19
CA PRO A 150 -10.95 10.51 -6.78
C PRO A 150 -9.87 10.19 -7.82
N LEU A 151 -9.61 8.91 -8.08
CA LEU A 151 -8.50 8.47 -8.94
C LEU A 151 -8.54 9.00 -10.39
N GLY A 152 -9.72 9.34 -10.91
CA GLY A 152 -9.87 9.98 -12.22
C GLY A 152 -9.45 11.46 -12.27
N ASP A 153 -9.17 12.10 -11.13
CA ASP A 153 -8.75 13.50 -11.09
C ASP A 153 -7.31 13.69 -11.62
N PRO A 154 -7.03 14.76 -12.40
CA PRO A 154 -5.69 15.08 -12.90
C PRO A 154 -4.59 15.14 -11.84
N TYR A 155 -4.93 15.35 -10.57
CA TYR A 155 -4.02 15.22 -9.43
C TYR A 155 -3.17 13.93 -9.46
N TRP A 156 -3.76 12.81 -9.90
CA TRP A 156 -3.10 11.51 -9.94
C TRP A 156 -2.28 11.25 -11.21
N TYR A 157 -2.41 12.07 -12.25
CA TYR A 157 -1.78 11.80 -13.54
C TYR A 157 -0.25 11.69 -13.48
N PRO A 158 0.49 12.49 -12.70
CA PRO A 158 1.93 12.32 -12.59
C PRO A 158 2.32 10.93 -12.04
N LEU A 159 1.51 10.37 -11.14
CA LEU A 159 1.73 9.00 -10.67
C LEU A 159 1.53 7.99 -11.79
N TYR A 160 0.45 8.13 -12.58
CA TYR A 160 0.19 7.23 -13.70
C TYR A 160 1.26 7.31 -14.78
N GLU A 161 1.78 8.50 -15.07
CA GLU A 161 2.90 8.70 -15.98
C GLU A 161 4.15 7.95 -15.48
N LYS A 162 4.48 8.07 -14.19
CA LYS A 162 5.61 7.35 -13.58
C LYS A 162 5.42 5.84 -13.60
N LEU A 163 4.22 5.35 -13.31
CA LEU A 163 3.91 3.91 -13.37
C LEU A 163 3.98 3.38 -14.81
N CYS A 164 3.51 4.14 -15.79
CA CYS A 164 3.64 3.79 -17.22
C CYS A 164 5.10 3.80 -17.68
N GLU A 165 5.91 4.77 -17.24
CA GLU A 165 7.35 4.84 -17.54
C GLU A 165 8.08 3.57 -17.10
N LEU A 166 7.72 3.04 -15.93
CA LEU A 166 8.32 1.85 -15.33
C LEU A 166 7.65 0.53 -15.74
N ASP A 167 6.62 0.56 -16.60
CA ASP A 167 5.76 -0.59 -16.91
C ASP A 167 5.26 -1.33 -15.64
N LEU A 168 4.87 -0.55 -14.62
CA LEU A 168 4.59 -1.03 -13.28
C LEU A 168 3.08 -1.00 -12.97
N PRO A 169 2.42 -2.15 -12.79
CA PRO A 169 1.00 -2.18 -12.46
C PRO A 169 0.74 -1.69 -11.01
N ALA A 170 -0.35 -0.95 -10.83
CA ALA A 170 -0.89 -0.60 -9.52
C ALA A 170 -2.09 -1.49 -9.17
N HIS A 171 -2.01 -2.15 -8.02
CA HIS A 171 -3.13 -2.83 -7.38
C HIS A 171 -3.88 -1.80 -6.53
N ILE A 172 -5.11 -1.45 -6.93
CA ILE A 172 -5.96 -0.55 -6.14
C ILE A 172 -6.52 -1.30 -4.95
N HIS A 173 -6.24 -0.82 -3.75
CA HIS A 173 -6.79 -1.40 -2.53
C HIS A 173 -6.87 -0.34 -1.44
N SER A 174 -8.07 -0.07 -0.93
CA SER A 174 -8.27 0.92 0.12
C SER A 174 -7.79 0.45 1.49
N GLY A 175 -7.43 1.43 2.31
CA GLY A 175 -6.93 1.25 3.67
C GLY A 175 -8.03 1.30 4.72
N GLN A 176 -7.71 1.88 5.88
CA GLN A 176 -8.68 2.05 6.96
C GLN A 176 -9.79 3.04 6.60
N CYS A 177 -10.90 2.95 7.34
CA CYS A 177 -11.93 3.99 7.37
C CYS A 177 -12.02 4.55 8.78
N CYS A 178 -11.83 5.86 8.90
CA CYS A 178 -11.95 6.63 10.13
C CYS A 178 -13.25 7.45 10.17
N ASN A 179 -14.12 7.30 9.15
CA ASN A 179 -15.42 7.95 9.15
C ASN A 179 -16.38 7.24 10.13
N GLY A 180 -17.31 7.99 10.74
CA GLY A 180 -18.26 7.44 11.70
C GLY A 180 -19.51 6.80 11.08
N ARG A 181 -19.55 6.67 9.74
CA ARG A 181 -20.73 6.30 8.96
C ARG A 181 -20.64 4.89 8.40
N GLU A 182 -19.44 4.49 7.97
CA GLU A 182 -19.15 3.25 7.25
C GLU A 182 -18.24 2.37 8.09
N THR A 183 -18.41 1.07 7.96
CA THR A 183 -17.43 0.08 8.41
C THR A 183 -16.25 0.01 7.45
N TYR A 184 -15.15 -0.63 7.87
CA TYR A 184 -14.01 -0.91 6.99
C TYR A 184 -14.44 -1.61 5.69
N ASP A 185 -15.30 -2.62 5.77
CA ASP A 185 -15.72 -3.40 4.60
C ASP A 185 -16.62 -2.58 3.65
N GLU A 186 -17.52 -1.76 4.19
CA GLU A 186 -18.37 -0.87 3.38
C GLU A 186 -17.54 0.19 2.67
N HIS A 187 -16.60 0.81 3.38
CA HIS A 187 -15.68 1.77 2.80
C HIS A 187 -14.78 1.13 1.74
N PHE A 188 -14.29 -0.09 2.01
CA PHE A 188 -13.49 -0.84 1.05
C PHE A 188 -14.22 -1.04 -0.28
N ILE A 189 -15.45 -1.55 -0.22
CA ILE A 189 -16.31 -1.76 -1.40
C ILE A 189 -16.60 -0.44 -2.12
N ALA A 190 -16.90 0.62 -1.36
CA ALA A 190 -17.19 1.93 -1.92
C ALA A 190 -15.99 2.51 -2.68
N GLU A 191 -14.81 2.52 -2.07
CA GLU A 191 -13.61 3.11 -2.65
C GLU A 191 -13.12 2.37 -3.90
N GLU A 192 -13.20 1.03 -3.94
CA GLU A 192 -12.88 0.28 -5.16
C GLU A 192 -13.88 0.58 -6.29
N GLY A 193 -15.17 0.74 -5.98
CA GLY A 193 -16.18 1.16 -6.95
C GLY A 193 -15.98 2.60 -7.43
N LEU A 194 -15.64 3.51 -6.52
CA LEU A 194 -15.34 4.91 -6.84
C LEU A 194 -14.08 5.03 -7.69
N ALA A 195 -13.04 4.25 -7.41
CA ALA A 195 -11.85 4.18 -8.24
C ALA A 195 -12.21 3.88 -9.70
N ILE A 196 -13.01 2.83 -9.96
CA ILE A 196 -13.42 2.45 -11.33
C ILE A 196 -14.29 3.53 -11.98
N THR A 197 -15.31 4.01 -11.26
CA THR A 197 -16.27 4.97 -11.81
C THR A 197 -15.66 6.35 -12.00
N SER A 198 -14.62 6.72 -11.27
CA SER A 198 -13.94 8.01 -11.43
C SER A 198 -13.26 8.18 -12.79
N TYR A 199 -12.79 7.09 -13.42
CA TYR A 199 -12.18 7.12 -14.75
C TYR A 199 -13.20 7.23 -15.90
N THR A 200 -14.44 6.84 -15.65
CA THR A 200 -15.46 6.62 -16.70
C THR A 200 -16.72 7.46 -16.50
N GLY A 201 -16.88 8.04 -15.31
CA GLY A 201 -18.06 8.80 -14.93
C GLY A 201 -18.13 10.13 -15.65
N PRO A 202 -19.34 10.64 -15.94
CA PRO A 202 -19.49 11.99 -16.43
C PRO A 202 -18.93 12.94 -15.37
N THR A 203 -17.93 13.76 -15.72
CA THR A 203 -17.59 14.91 -14.90
C THR A 203 -18.85 15.78 -14.86
N CYS A 204 -19.48 15.88 -13.69
CA CYS A 204 -20.54 16.86 -13.52
C CYS A 204 -19.85 18.21 -13.63
N SER A 205 -19.84 18.78 -14.84
CA SER A 205 -19.23 20.06 -15.12
C SER A 205 -19.99 21.09 -14.30
N THR A 206 -19.46 21.42 -13.13
CA THR A 206 -19.84 22.65 -12.44
C THR A 206 -19.30 23.77 -13.33
N GLY A 207 -20.14 24.18 -14.29
CA GLY A 207 -19.78 25.17 -15.29
C GLY A 207 -19.14 26.39 -14.65
N SER A 208 -18.02 26.81 -15.20
CA SER A 208 -17.45 28.12 -14.91
C SER A 208 -18.57 29.17 -15.08
N PRO A 209 -18.75 30.11 -14.13
CA PRO A 209 -19.64 31.23 -14.37
C PRO A 209 -19.05 32.01 -15.55
N THR A 210 -19.79 32.05 -16.65
CA THR A 210 -19.49 32.92 -17.78
C THR A 210 -19.42 34.34 -17.24
N SER A 211 -18.21 34.93 -17.23
CA SER A 211 -18.04 36.36 -17.02
C SER A 211 -18.67 37.09 -18.19
N SER A 212 -19.71 37.87 -17.88
CA SER A 212 -20.32 38.90 -18.73
C SER A 212 -19.34 39.99 -19.14
#